data_AF-A0A346A2C7-F1
#
_entry.id   AF-A0A346A2C7-F1
#
_cell.length_a   1.000
_cell.length_b   1.000
_cell.length_c   1.000
_cell.angle_alpha   90.00
_cell.angle_beta   90.00
_cell.angle_gamma   90.00
#
_symmetry.space_group_name_H-M   'P 1'
#
loop_
_entity.id
_entity.type
_entity.pdbx_description
1 polymer ?
#
loop_
_entity_poly.entity_id
_entity_poly.type
_entity_poly.pdbx_seq_one_letter_code
_entity_poly.pdbx_strand_id
1 'polypeptide(L)' 'MARPPFRDARSEAEKAFKKATTKPADLPPPAPSVPGAKEQVTLRLDREVLDFFQADGPGWQERINAALRKVAGK' A
#
# COMPACT_ATOMS: atom_id res chain seq x y z
N MET A 1 -9.68 51.76 -17.72
CA MET A 1 -10.18 50.50 -18.32
C MET A 1 -9.02 49.56 -18.56
N ALA A 2 -9.09 48.31 -18.09
CA ALA A 2 -8.68 47.11 -18.82
C ALA A 2 -8.82 45.85 -17.93
N ARG A 3 -9.83 45.02 -18.22
CA ARG A 3 -9.81 43.55 -17.99
C ARG A 3 -9.79 42.92 -19.40
N PRO A 4 -9.35 41.67 -19.64
CA PRO A 4 -8.55 40.71 -18.85
C PRO A 4 -7.39 40.09 -19.70
N PRO A 5 -6.58 39.13 -19.17
CA PRO A 5 -6.54 37.85 -19.90
C PRO A 5 -6.58 36.63 -18.96
N PHE A 6 -7.68 35.88 -19.04
CA PHE A 6 -7.90 34.61 -18.33
C PHE A 6 -7.18 33.44 -19.05
N ARG A 7 -5.90 33.60 -19.43
CA ARG A 7 -5.17 32.55 -20.20
C ARG A 7 -3.83 32.08 -19.61
N ASP A 8 -3.25 32.77 -18.64
CA ASP A 8 -1.98 32.32 -18.03
C ASP A 8 -2.18 31.44 -16.78
N ALA A 9 -3.23 31.67 -15.99
CA ALA A 9 -3.44 30.97 -14.72
C ALA A 9 -3.61 29.44 -14.89
N ARG A 10 -4.28 28.99 -15.96
CA ARG A 10 -4.50 27.55 -16.22
C ARG A 10 -3.23 26.87 -16.73
N SER A 11 -2.45 27.57 -17.55
CA SER A 11 -1.20 27.07 -18.15
C SER A 11 -0.05 27.02 -17.13
N GLU A 12 0.01 27.99 -16.22
CA GLU A 12 0.91 27.93 -15.06
C GLU A 12 0.49 26.84 -14.06
N ALA A 13 -0.81 26.64 -13.84
CA ALA A 13 -1.30 25.55 -13.00
C ALA A 13 -0.98 24.16 -13.58
N GLU A 14 -1.08 23.96 -14.88
CA GLU A 14 -0.70 22.69 -15.54
C GLU A 14 0.82 22.45 -15.52
N LYS A 15 1.63 23.51 -15.67
CA LYS A 15 3.09 23.42 -15.52
C LYS A 15 3.51 23.10 -14.09
N ALA A 16 2.84 23.68 -13.09
CA ALA A 16 3.07 23.36 -11.69
C ALA A 16 2.63 21.93 -11.34
N PHE A 17 1.49 21.47 -11.89
CA PHE A 17 0.99 20.11 -11.69
C PHE A 17 1.89 19.04 -12.32
N LYS A 18 2.40 19.27 -13.54
CA LYS A 18 3.39 18.36 -14.16
C LYS A 18 4.71 18.29 -13.39
N LYS A 19 5.17 19.42 -12.83
CA LYS A 19 6.39 19.47 -12.01
C LYS A 19 6.20 18.80 -10.64
N ALA A 20 4.99 18.78 -10.10
CA ALA A 20 4.64 18.09 -8.86
C ALA A 20 4.33 16.59 -9.05
N THR A 21 3.81 16.18 -10.22
CA THR A 21 3.48 14.78 -10.52
C THR A 21 4.60 13.98 -11.16
N THR A 22 5.71 14.62 -11.58
CA THR A 22 6.95 13.92 -11.91
C THR A 22 7.85 13.87 -10.68
N LYS A 23 7.31 13.35 -9.58
CA LYS A 23 8.17 12.76 -8.56
C LYS A 23 8.73 11.50 -9.24
N PRO A 24 10.03 11.37 -9.55
CA PRO A 24 10.59 10.02 -9.64
C PRO A 24 10.08 9.33 -8.39
N ALA A 25 9.45 8.18 -8.54
CA ALA A 25 9.15 7.35 -7.40
C ALA A 25 10.50 7.04 -6.76
N ASP A 26 10.90 7.91 -5.83
CA ASP A 26 11.73 7.63 -4.69
C ASP A 26 10.93 6.57 -3.96
N LEU A 27 11.02 5.35 -4.48
CA LEU A 27 10.81 4.16 -3.70
C LEU A 27 11.80 4.38 -2.55
N PRO A 28 11.32 4.53 -1.30
CA PRO A 28 12.25 4.52 -0.18
C PRO A 28 13.16 3.30 -0.40
N PRO A 29 14.50 3.44 -0.24
CA PRO A 29 15.39 2.30 -0.38
C PRO A 29 14.76 1.14 0.38
N PRO A 30 14.64 -0.06 -0.25
CA PRO A 30 13.88 -1.16 0.33
C PRO A 30 14.33 -1.26 1.78
N ALA A 31 13.37 -1.06 2.69
CA ALA A 31 13.67 -1.00 4.11
C ALA A 31 14.55 -2.21 4.41
N PRO A 32 15.68 -2.04 5.15
CA PRO A 32 16.59 -3.14 5.43
C PRO A 32 15.73 -4.29 5.90
N SER A 33 15.81 -5.44 5.21
CA SER A 33 14.98 -6.62 5.51
C SER A 33 15.21 -6.95 6.98
N VAL A 34 14.32 -6.46 7.83
CA VAL A 34 14.37 -6.74 9.26
C VAL A 34 14.23 -8.26 9.33
N PRO A 35 15.20 -8.98 9.93
CA PRO A 35 15.08 -10.41 10.09
C PRO A 35 13.82 -10.66 10.94
N GLY A 36 12.72 -11.06 10.30
CA GLY A 36 11.40 -11.16 10.92
C GLY A 36 10.29 -10.28 10.34
N ALA A 37 10.55 -9.52 9.27
CA ALA A 37 9.52 -8.77 8.56
C ALA A 37 8.45 -9.71 7.96
N LYS A 38 7.16 -9.36 8.13
CA LYS A 38 6.04 -10.04 7.48
C LYS A 38 5.98 -9.55 6.03
N GLU A 39 6.07 -10.47 5.07
CA GLU A 39 5.96 -10.14 3.65
C GLU A 39 4.48 -10.16 3.22
N GLN A 40 4.06 -9.14 2.49
CA GLN A 40 2.71 -9.11 1.92
C GLN A 40 2.67 -9.99 0.67
N VAL A 41 1.95 -11.10 0.76
CA VAL A 41 1.80 -12.07 -0.33
C VAL A 41 0.34 -12.18 -0.78
N THR A 42 0.14 -12.40 -2.08
CA THR A 42 -1.17 -12.70 -2.66
C THR A 42 -1.41 -14.21 -2.61
N LEU A 43 -1.93 -14.72 -1.50
CA LEU A 43 -2.33 -16.12 -1.33
C LEU A 43 -3.84 -16.30 -1.50
N ARG A 44 -4.26 -17.37 -2.18
CA ARG A 44 -5.66 -17.81 -2.21
C ARG A 44 -5.91 -18.72 -1.01
N LEU A 45 -6.92 -18.40 -0.22
CA LEU A 45 -7.37 -19.20 0.92
C LEU A 45 -8.84 -19.55 0.75
N ASP A 46 -9.21 -20.73 1.22
CA ASP A 46 -10.61 -21.15 1.25
C ASP A 46 -11.46 -20.22 2.10
N ARG A 47 -12.71 -20.02 1.68
CA ARG A 47 -13.63 -19.09 2.32
C ARG A 47 -13.97 -19.51 3.75
N GLU A 48 -14.17 -20.80 3.99
CA GLU A 48 -14.44 -21.33 5.33
C GLU A 48 -13.28 -21.06 6.30
N VAL A 49 -12.05 -21.13 5.81
CA VAL A 49 -10.86 -20.85 6.62
C VAL A 49 -10.74 -19.35 6.92
N LEU A 50 -11.02 -18.49 5.92
CA LEU A 50 -11.08 -17.04 6.14
C LEU A 50 -12.16 -16.66 7.16
N ASP A 51 -13.37 -17.19 7.00
CA ASP A 51 -14.51 -16.92 7.88
C ASP A 51 -14.20 -17.39 9.31
N PHE A 52 -13.62 -18.58 9.47
CA PHE A 52 -13.19 -19.09 10.78
C PHE A 52 -12.22 -18.15 11.48
N PHE A 53 -11.15 -17.72 10.81
CA PHE A 53 -10.16 -16.84 11.43
C PHE A 53 -10.69 -15.41 11.67
N GLN A 54 -11.52 -14.89 10.77
CA GLN A 54 -12.13 -13.56 10.89
C GLN A 54 -13.20 -13.49 11.98
N ALA A 55 -13.92 -14.59 12.26
CA ALA A 55 -14.95 -14.65 13.31
C ALA A 55 -14.38 -14.32 14.71
N ASP A 56 -13.12 -14.69 14.96
CA ASP A 56 -12.40 -14.39 16.18
C ASP A 56 -11.96 -12.90 16.31
N GLY A 57 -12.31 -12.05 15.33
CA GLY A 57 -12.10 -10.61 15.38
C GLY A 57 -10.68 -10.15 15.02
N PRO A 58 -10.28 -8.93 15.45
CA PRO A 58 -8.99 -8.33 15.10
C PRO A 58 -7.80 -9.27 15.37
N GLY A 59 -6.78 -9.21 14.51
CA GLY A 59 -5.58 -10.07 14.63
C GLY A 59 -5.72 -11.46 13.98
N TRP A 60 -6.77 -11.72 13.21
CA TRP A 60 -6.94 -12.98 12.48
C TRP A 60 -5.77 -13.35 11.57
N GLN A 61 -5.09 -12.37 10.99
CA GLN A 61 -3.87 -12.57 10.20
C GLN A 61 -2.67 -13.05 11.03
N GLU A 62 -2.57 -12.62 12.29
CA GLU A 62 -1.55 -13.11 13.24
C GLU A 62 -1.80 -14.60 13.54
N ARG A 63 -3.07 -14.95 13.79
CA ARG A 63 -3.50 -16.31 14.13
C ARG A 63 -3.29 -17.29 12.99
N ILE A 64 -3.69 -16.94 11.77
CA ILE A 64 -3.43 -17.79 10.60
C ILE A 64 -1.93 -17.95 10.34
N ASN A 65 -1.13 -16.88 10.49
CA ASN A 65 0.32 -16.99 10.38
C ASN A 65 0.93 -17.90 11.47
N ALA A 66 0.41 -17.85 12.70
CA ALA A 66 0.83 -18.75 13.78
C ALA A 66 0.49 -20.22 13.47
N ALA A 67 -0.71 -20.48 12.93
CA ALA A 67 -1.11 -21.82 12.49
C ALA A 67 -0.21 -22.33 11.36
N LEU A 68 0.09 -21.50 10.37
CA LEU A 68 1.01 -21.83 9.28
C LEU A 68 2.43 -22.14 9.78
N ARG A 69 2.95 -21.36 10.75
CA ARG A 69 4.27 -21.64 11.37
C ARG A 69 4.30 -22.98 12.09
N LYS A 70 3.23 -23.28 12.85
CA LYS A 70 3.09 -24.57 13.57
C LYS A 70 3.12 -25.76 12.62
N VAL A 71 2.47 -25.67 11.46
CA VAL A 71 2.47 -26.73 10.44
C VAL A 71 3.79 -26.79 9.69
N ALA A 72 4.41 -25.64 9.40
CA ALA A 72 5.71 -25.56 8.74
C ALA A 72 6.88 -26.04 9.62
N GLY A 73 6.64 -26.41 10.88
CA GLY A 73 7.65 -26.94 11.80
C GLY A 73 8.70 -25.90 12.23
N LYS A 74 8.33 -24.62 12.24
CA LYS A 74 9.19 -23.51 12.67
C LYS A 74 8.80 -22.97 14.03
#